data_AF-A0A328TL24-F1
#
_entry.id   AF-A0A328TL24-F1
#
_cell.length_a   1.000
_cell.length_b   1.000
_cell.length_c   1.000
_cell.angle_alpha   90.00
_cell.angle_beta   90.00
_cell.angle_gamma   90.00
#
_symmetry.space_group_name_H-M   'P 1'
#
loop_
_entity.id
_entity.type
_entity.pdbx_description
1 polymer ?
#
loop_
_entity_poly.entity_id
_entity_poly.type
_entity_poly.pdbx_seq_one_letter_code
_entity_poly.pdbx_strand_id
1 'polypeptide(L)'
;MSSHPSEISQISHSTVCRIATPRIDFELALAVRQLASRQAEKPKYLLEPEITVLLAQGFTDLRKRMFFDLIWNTGARLSEALALIPDDIRTGERWPSRSFVSLMTLKQQGRPGRPPKDTLRDVPLFDEGFTLRLRDHLDTFCKFRTKRIWPVTDDTIRNWLRDAVTRCESEGVRFS
;
A
#
# COMPACT_ATOMS: atom_id res chain seq x y z
N MET A 1 7.69 -51.80 -14.93
CA MET A 1 6.90 -51.79 -13.68
C MET A 1 6.92 -50.36 -13.16
N SER A 2 5.97 -49.58 -13.64
CA SER A 2 5.92 -48.12 -13.53
C SER A 2 4.79 -47.78 -12.57
N SER A 3 5.12 -47.27 -11.39
CA SER A 3 4.16 -46.82 -10.39
C SER A 3 4.32 -45.30 -10.22
N HIS A 4 3.55 -44.55 -11.01
CA HIS A 4 3.27 -43.14 -10.70
C HIS A 4 2.27 -43.10 -9.52
N PRO A 5 2.48 -42.29 -8.48
CA PRO A 5 1.50 -42.15 -7.42
C PRO A 5 0.28 -41.34 -7.90
N SER A 6 -0.86 -41.75 -7.35
CA SER A 6 -2.23 -41.50 -7.76
C SER A 6 -2.63 -40.02 -7.87
N GLU A 7 -3.41 -39.71 -8.91
CA GLU A 7 -4.15 -38.45 -9.04
C GLU A 7 -5.06 -38.27 -7.82
N ILE A 8 -4.73 -37.28 -6.98
CA ILE A 8 -5.62 -36.82 -5.92
C ILE A 8 -6.65 -35.92 -6.59
N SER A 9 -7.80 -36.51 -6.94
CA SER A 9 -9.02 -35.76 -7.27
C SER A 9 -9.51 -35.06 -6.00
N GLN A 10 -9.01 -33.83 -5.77
CA GLN A 10 -9.49 -32.97 -4.70
C GLN A 10 -10.82 -32.34 -5.15
N ILE A 11 -11.91 -33.03 -4.86
CA ILE A 11 -13.28 -32.54 -5.05
C ILE A 11 -13.60 -31.58 -3.90
N SER A 12 -13.10 -30.35 -3.99
CA SER A 12 -13.48 -29.28 -3.06
C SER A 12 -13.75 -28.02 -3.86
N HIS A 13 -15.04 -27.69 -4.00
CA HIS A 13 -15.53 -26.47 -4.64
C HIS A 13 -15.22 -25.18 -3.86
N SER A 14 -14.29 -25.21 -2.91
CA SER A 14 -13.85 -24.06 -2.12
C SER A 14 -12.64 -23.32 -2.73
N THR A 15 -12.42 -23.44 -4.05
CA THR A 15 -11.57 -22.47 -4.76
C THR A 15 -12.39 -21.21 -5.03
N VAL A 16 -12.86 -20.55 -3.96
CA VAL A 16 -13.49 -19.25 -4.07
C VAL A 16 -12.36 -18.25 -4.29
N CYS A 17 -12.19 -17.88 -5.56
CA CYS A 17 -11.43 -16.74 -6.05
C CYS A 17 -9.97 -16.65 -5.55
N ARG A 18 -9.13 -17.60 -5.97
CA ARG A 18 -7.73 -17.21 -6.25
C ARG A 18 -7.82 -16.15 -7.34
N ILE A 19 -7.75 -14.87 -6.96
CA ILE A 19 -7.32 -13.83 -7.89
C ILE A 19 -5.99 -14.36 -8.40
N ALA A 20 -5.96 -14.86 -9.64
CA ALA A 20 -4.74 -15.27 -10.30
C ALA A 20 -3.95 -13.98 -10.51
N THR A 21 -3.24 -13.53 -9.48
CA THR A 21 -2.23 -12.51 -9.65
C THR A 21 -1.26 -13.09 -10.67
N PRO A 22 -1.11 -12.47 -11.85
CA PRO A 22 -0.10 -12.91 -12.78
C PRO A 22 1.23 -12.90 -12.02
N ARG A 23 1.97 -14.01 -12.08
CA ARG A 23 3.28 -14.10 -11.43
C ARG A 23 4.13 -12.97 -11.99
N ILE A 24 4.48 -11.99 -11.16
CA ILE A 24 5.30 -10.86 -11.57
C ILE A 24 6.72 -11.38 -11.75
N ASP A 25 7.26 -11.24 -12.97
CA ASP A 25 8.66 -11.50 -13.26
C ASP A 25 9.50 -10.28 -12.81
N PHE A 26 10.06 -10.38 -11.60
CA PHE A 26 10.85 -9.30 -11.01
C PHE A 26 12.21 -9.12 -11.67
N GLU A 27 12.76 -10.14 -12.33
CA GLU A 27 14.01 -10.03 -13.07
C GLU A 27 13.81 -9.15 -14.31
N LEU A 28 12.74 -9.42 -15.06
CA LEU A 28 12.34 -8.58 -16.18
C LEU A 28 11.99 -7.15 -15.72
N ALA A 29 11.22 -7.01 -14.62
CA ALA A 29 10.87 -5.70 -14.09
C ALA A 29 12.10 -4.87 -13.69
N LEU A 30 13.12 -5.51 -13.11
CA LEU A 30 14.39 -4.88 -12.77
C LEU A 30 15.14 -4.42 -14.03
N ALA A 31 15.22 -5.28 -15.06
CA ALA A 31 15.87 -4.92 -16.32
C ALA A 31 15.18 -3.73 -17.01
N VAL A 32 13.85 -3.73 -17.07
CA VAL A 32 13.05 -2.63 -17.63
C VAL A 32 13.26 -1.33 -16.84
N ARG A 33 13.29 -1.41 -15.51
CA ARG A 33 13.58 -0.24 -14.68
C ARG A 33 14.98 0.31 -14.92
N GLN A 34 16.00 -0.55 -14.99
CA GLN A 34 17.38 -0.12 -15.26
C GLN A 34 17.50 0.60 -16.62
N LEU A 35 16.76 0.14 -17.64
CA LEU A 35 16.64 0.84 -18.92
C LEU A 35 15.92 2.18 -18.77
N ALA A 36 14.82 2.24 -18.02
CA ALA A 36 14.09 3.47 -17.77
C ALA A 36 14.91 4.51 -16.98
N SER A 37 15.72 4.08 -16.00
CA SER A 37 16.58 4.95 -15.19
C SER A 37 17.67 5.66 -16.00
N ARG A 38 17.99 5.18 -17.22
CA ARG A 38 18.88 5.90 -18.16
C ARG A 38 18.22 7.13 -18.78
N GLN A 39 16.89 7.21 -18.73
CA GLN A 39 16.13 8.36 -19.23
C GLN A 39 15.91 9.33 -18.06
N ALA A 40 16.60 10.48 -18.09
CA ALA A 40 16.57 11.47 -17.01
C ALA A 40 15.17 12.04 -16.70
N GLU A 41 14.23 11.97 -17.65
CA GLU A 41 12.90 12.57 -17.53
C GLU A 41 11.88 11.68 -16.79
N LYS A 42 12.18 10.40 -16.57
CA LYS A 42 11.23 9.48 -15.95
C LYS A 42 11.36 9.47 -14.43
N PRO A 43 10.23 9.41 -13.69
CA PRO A 43 10.28 9.30 -12.25
C PRO A 43 10.90 7.96 -11.83
N LYS A 44 11.76 8.00 -10.81
CA LYS A 44 12.31 6.80 -10.19
C LYS A 44 11.23 6.12 -9.34
N TYR A 45 11.25 4.78 -9.33
CA TYR A 45 10.32 3.97 -8.57
C TYR A 45 11.00 2.73 -8.02
N LEU A 46 10.46 2.22 -6.91
CA LEU A 46 10.87 0.96 -6.30
C LEU A 46 10.00 -0.19 -6.82
N LEU A 47 10.57 -1.39 -6.87
CA LEU A 47 9.83 -2.62 -7.12
C LEU A 47 9.18 -3.12 -5.82
N GLU A 48 8.15 -3.95 -5.94
CA GLU A 48 7.44 -4.51 -4.79
C GLU A 48 8.39 -5.18 -3.75
N PRO A 49 9.39 -6.00 -4.14
CA PRO A 49 10.28 -6.63 -3.15
C PRO A 49 11.11 -5.60 -2.37
N GLU A 50 11.54 -4.52 -3.02
CA GLU A 50 12.29 -3.45 -2.35
C GLU A 50 11.41 -2.66 -1.39
N ILE A 51 10.16 -2.43 -1.75
CA ILE A 51 9.17 -1.77 -0.88
C ILE A 51 8.90 -2.65 0.34
N THR A 52 8.73 -3.95 0.13
CA THR A 52 8.55 -4.92 1.21
C THR A 52 9.75 -4.92 2.17
N VAL A 53 10.98 -4.88 1.65
CA VAL A 53 12.19 -4.75 2.50
C VAL A 53 12.24 -3.39 3.22
N LEU A 54 11.98 -2.28 2.53
CA LEU A 54 11.94 -0.93 3.12
C LEU A 54 10.92 -0.85 4.27
N LEU A 55 9.72 -1.40 4.07
CA LEU A 55 8.66 -1.38 5.08
C LEU A 55 8.99 -2.29 6.27
N ALA A 56 9.63 -3.43 6.03
CA ALA A 56 10.00 -4.37 7.07
C ALA A 56 11.19 -3.92 7.93
N GLN A 57 12.23 -3.35 7.31
CA GLN A 57 13.49 -3.00 7.98
C GLN A 57 13.59 -1.51 8.32
N GLY A 58 13.05 -0.64 7.46
CA GLY A 58 13.18 0.80 7.61
C GLY A 58 12.34 1.40 8.74
N PHE A 59 11.24 0.75 9.14
CA PHE A 59 10.31 1.28 10.13
C PHE A 59 10.17 0.37 11.36
N THR A 60 10.73 0.82 12.49
CA THR A 60 10.52 0.20 13.80
C THR A 60 9.22 0.65 14.47
N ASP A 61 8.77 1.88 14.17
CA ASP A 61 7.52 2.45 14.68
C ASP A 61 6.34 2.03 13.78
N LEU A 62 5.43 1.24 14.36
CA LEU A 62 4.24 0.72 13.67
C LEU A 62 3.35 1.82 13.10
N ARG A 63 3.28 3.00 13.73
CA ARG A 63 2.43 4.10 13.22
C ARG A 63 3.01 4.73 11.97
N LYS A 64 4.34 4.88 11.93
CA LYS A 64 5.05 5.39 10.75
C LYS A 64 4.93 4.39 9.62
N ARG A 65 5.18 3.10 9.92
CA ARG A 65 5.04 2.01 8.95
C ARG A 65 3.63 1.97 8.33
N MET A 66 2.58 2.03 9.15
CA MET A 66 1.20 1.93 8.67
C MET A 66 0.83 3.03 7.68
N PHE A 67 1.41 4.22 7.82
CA PHE A 67 1.22 5.31 6.86
C PHE A 67 1.71 4.92 5.45
N PHE A 68 2.89 4.32 5.36
CA PHE A 68 3.47 3.90 4.08
C PHE A 68 2.82 2.62 3.55
N ASP A 69 2.43 1.68 4.43
CA ASP A 69 1.58 0.54 4.05
C ASP A 69 0.29 1.02 3.37
N LEU A 70 -0.35 2.07 3.92
CA LEU A 70 -1.57 2.63 3.34
C LEU A 70 -1.32 3.27 1.97
N ILE A 71 -0.27 4.07 1.82
CA ILE A 71 0.06 4.67 0.52
C ILE A 71 0.35 3.59 -0.52
N TRP A 72 1.10 2.55 -0.15
CA TRP A 72 1.41 1.44 -1.06
C TRP A 72 0.16 0.70 -1.54
N ASN A 73 -0.76 0.38 -0.61
CA ASN A 73 -1.97 -0.38 -0.93
C ASN A 73 -3.03 0.44 -1.68
N THR A 74 -3.07 1.77 -1.48
CA THR A 74 -4.14 2.62 -2.04
C THR A 74 -3.69 3.54 -3.17
N GLY A 75 -2.39 3.76 -3.32
CA GLY A 75 -1.85 4.78 -4.22
C GLY A 75 -2.27 6.21 -3.84
N ALA A 76 -2.66 6.46 -2.58
CA ALA A 76 -3.07 7.77 -2.13
C ALA A 76 -1.95 8.81 -2.28
N ARG A 77 -2.30 10.03 -2.71
CA ARG A 77 -1.33 11.13 -2.64
C ARG A 77 -1.09 11.49 -1.18
N LEU A 78 0.10 11.99 -0.88
CA LEU A 78 0.51 12.36 0.47
C LEU A 78 -0.50 13.28 1.20
N SER A 79 -0.99 14.33 0.53
CA SER A 79 -2.00 15.22 1.12
C SER A 79 -3.37 14.57 1.32
N GLU A 80 -3.71 13.58 0.50
CA GLU A 80 -4.97 12.83 0.62
C GLU A 80 -4.87 11.87 1.81
N ALA A 81 -3.74 11.15 1.94
CA ALA A 81 -3.45 10.27 3.06
C ALA A 81 -3.39 11.01 4.41
N LEU A 82 -2.79 12.21 4.44
CA LEU A 82 -2.75 13.05 5.66
C LEU A 82 -4.12 13.63 6.05
N ALA A 83 -5.06 13.72 5.11
CA ALA A 83 -6.41 14.20 5.38
C ALA A 83 -7.33 13.11 5.95
N LEU A 84 -6.96 11.84 5.81
CA LEU A 84 -7.78 10.70 6.22
C LEU A 84 -8.15 10.74 7.70
N ILE A 85 -9.42 10.49 7.96
CA ILE A 85 -9.98 10.20 9.28
C ILE A 85 -10.43 8.73 9.34
N PRO A 86 -10.52 8.10 10.53
CA PRO A 86 -10.99 6.72 10.63
C PRO A 86 -12.36 6.48 9.99
N ASP A 87 -13.26 7.48 10.00
CA ASP A 87 -14.58 7.37 9.35
C ASP A 87 -14.54 7.24 7.83
N ASP A 88 -13.41 7.56 7.18
CA ASP A 88 -13.23 7.40 5.72
C ASP A 88 -12.92 5.94 5.34
N ILE A 89 -12.58 5.10 6.33
CA ILE A 89 -12.14 3.72 6.14
C ILE A 89 -13.28 2.78 6.52
N ARG A 90 -13.57 1.85 5.63
CA ARG A 90 -14.53 0.76 5.85
C ARG A 90 -13.75 -0.55 5.80
N THR A 91 -13.64 -1.24 6.92
CA THR A 91 -12.86 -2.47 7.09
C THR A 91 -13.64 -3.76 6.82
N GLY A 92 -14.78 -3.68 6.11
CA GLY A 92 -15.47 -4.86 5.57
C GLY A 92 -15.77 -5.93 6.63
N GLU A 93 -16.31 -5.53 7.78
CA GLU A 93 -16.43 -6.38 8.98
C GLU A 93 -17.32 -7.63 8.80
N ARG A 94 -18.08 -7.74 7.70
CA ARG A 94 -18.90 -8.90 7.36
C ARG A 94 -19.04 -9.09 5.86
N TRP A 95 -18.85 -10.32 5.35
CA TRP A 95 -19.18 -10.67 3.97
C TRP A 95 -20.64 -10.32 3.63
N PRO A 96 -20.96 -9.69 2.47
CA PRO A 96 -20.11 -9.40 1.32
C PRO A 96 -19.49 -7.99 1.30
N SER A 97 -19.39 -7.30 2.44
CA SER A 97 -18.85 -5.94 2.49
C SER A 97 -17.36 -5.93 2.14
N ARG A 98 -17.04 -5.38 0.96
CA ARG A 98 -15.65 -5.14 0.55
C ARG A 98 -15.06 -3.99 1.36
N SER A 99 -13.82 -4.16 1.80
CA SER A 99 -13.07 -3.11 2.46
C SER A 99 -12.65 -2.03 1.46
N PHE A 100 -12.77 -0.76 1.84
CA PHE A 100 -12.38 0.36 1.00
C PHE A 100 -11.99 1.60 1.83
N VAL A 101 -11.29 2.52 1.18
CA VAL A 101 -10.90 3.83 1.73
C VAL A 101 -11.45 4.93 0.83
N SER A 102 -12.13 5.91 1.43
CA SER A 102 -12.67 7.07 0.73
C SER A 102 -11.62 8.20 0.71
N LEU A 103 -11.04 8.50 -0.44
CA LEU A 103 -10.00 9.53 -0.57
C LEU A 103 -10.57 10.83 -1.14
N MET A 104 -10.39 11.93 -0.42
CA MET A 104 -10.74 13.27 -0.92
C MET A 104 -9.76 13.71 -2.01
N THR A 105 -10.23 13.86 -3.25
CA THR A 105 -9.38 14.28 -4.38
C THR A 105 -9.08 15.78 -4.27
N LEU A 106 -7.86 16.11 -3.86
CA LEU A 106 -7.42 17.51 -3.72
C LEU A 106 -6.89 18.10 -5.04
N LYS A 107 -6.57 17.26 -6.03
CA LYS A 107 -6.14 17.67 -7.38
C LYS A 107 -6.83 16.82 -8.45
N GLN A 108 -7.41 17.48 -9.46
CA GLN A 108 -7.93 16.86 -10.68
C GLN A 108 -6.94 17.09 -11.84
N GLN A 109 -6.76 16.10 -12.71
CA GLN A 109 -6.03 16.24 -13.97
C GLN A 109 -7.03 16.68 -15.05
N GLY A 110 -6.73 17.75 -15.80
CA GLY A 110 -7.48 18.13 -17.01
C GLY A 110 -8.54 19.24 -16.89
N ARG A 111 -8.88 19.71 -15.67
CA ARG A 111 -9.74 20.89 -15.50
C ARG A 111 -8.98 22.02 -14.81
N PRO A 112 -8.90 23.23 -15.42
CA PRO A 112 -8.41 24.40 -14.71
C PRO A 112 -9.32 24.69 -13.53
N GLY A 113 -8.76 24.72 -12.32
CA GLY A 113 -9.50 25.09 -11.11
C GLY A 113 -9.33 24.13 -9.95
N ARG A 114 -9.70 24.62 -8.76
CA ARG A 114 -9.78 23.79 -7.55
C ARG A 114 -10.93 22.78 -7.74
N PRO A 115 -10.73 21.49 -7.41
CA PRO A 115 -11.84 20.54 -7.43
C PRO A 115 -13.02 21.06 -6.60
N PRO A 116 -14.27 20.70 -6.97
CA PRO A 116 -15.41 20.92 -6.10
C PRO A 116 -15.09 20.37 -4.72
N LYS A 117 -15.43 21.16 -3.69
CA LYS A 117 -15.28 20.76 -2.30
C LYS A 117 -15.89 19.35 -2.15
N ASP A 118 -15.14 18.43 -1.53
CA ASP A 118 -15.61 17.08 -1.17
C ASP A 118 -15.81 16.08 -2.33
N THR A 119 -15.04 16.21 -3.42
CA THR A 119 -14.98 15.11 -4.41
C THR A 119 -14.23 13.92 -3.80
N LEU A 120 -14.93 12.82 -3.54
CA LEU A 120 -14.38 11.58 -2.99
C LEU A 120 -14.20 10.53 -4.09
N ARG A 121 -13.18 9.67 -3.94
CA ARG A 121 -13.05 8.42 -4.70
C ARG A 121 -12.86 7.25 -3.74
N ASP A 122 -13.56 6.16 -3.98
CA ASP A 122 -13.42 4.95 -3.18
C ASP A 122 -12.35 4.05 -3.77
N VAL A 123 -11.37 3.67 -2.95
CA VAL A 123 -10.29 2.76 -3.31
C VAL A 123 -10.52 1.43 -2.60
N PRO A 124 -10.77 0.33 -3.33
CA PRO A 124 -10.93 -0.99 -2.72
C PRO A 124 -9.60 -1.46 -2.09
N LEU A 125 -9.69 -2.06 -0.91
CA LEU A 125 -8.57 -2.71 -0.23
C LEU A 125 -8.60 -4.21 -0.56
N PHE A 126 -7.64 -4.66 -1.36
CA PHE A 126 -7.58 -6.06 -1.82
C PHE A 126 -6.71 -6.95 -0.93
N ASP A 127 -5.69 -6.39 -0.27
CA ASP A 127 -4.85 -7.14 0.65
C ASP A 127 -5.57 -7.30 2.01
N GLU A 128 -6.03 -8.52 2.29
CA GLU A 128 -6.68 -8.88 3.55
C GLU A 128 -5.73 -8.70 4.74
N GLY A 129 -4.45 -9.04 4.59
CA GLY A 129 -3.45 -8.89 5.64
C GLY A 129 -3.19 -7.42 5.97
N PHE A 130 -3.10 -6.57 4.96
CA PHE A 130 -3.06 -5.11 5.17
C PHE A 130 -4.34 -4.61 5.85
N THR A 131 -5.51 -5.05 5.39
CA THR A 131 -6.81 -4.62 5.94
C THR A 131 -6.92 -4.94 7.44
N LEU A 132 -6.48 -6.12 7.86
CA LEU A 132 -6.44 -6.50 9.28
C LEU A 132 -5.49 -5.60 10.08
N ARG A 133 -4.26 -5.40 9.60
CA ARG A 133 -3.30 -4.50 10.28
C ARG A 133 -3.80 -3.05 10.36
N LEU A 134 -4.50 -2.59 9.33
CA LEU A 134 -5.10 -1.25 9.30
C LEU A 134 -6.22 -1.15 10.34
N ARG A 135 -7.09 -2.16 10.44
CA ARG A 135 -8.13 -2.24 11.48
C ARG A 135 -7.51 -2.17 12.87
N ASP A 136 -6.53 -3.04 13.15
CA ASP A 136 -5.85 -3.06 14.46
C ASP A 136 -5.18 -1.72 14.77
N HIS A 137 -4.59 -1.08 13.76
CA HIS A 137 -4.00 0.25 13.90
C HIS A 137 -5.05 1.31 14.26
N LEU A 138 -6.20 1.30 13.60
CA LEU A 138 -7.30 2.23 13.92
C LEU A 138 -7.81 2.01 15.33
N ASP A 139 -8.07 0.76 15.72
CA ASP A 139 -8.59 0.43 17.05
C ASP A 139 -7.57 0.74 18.17
N THR A 140 -6.27 0.58 17.89
CA THR A 140 -5.20 0.83 18.87
C THR A 140 -4.83 2.30 19.01
N PHE A 141 -4.64 3.01 17.89
CA PHE A 141 -4.04 4.35 17.89
C PHE A 141 -5.05 5.48 17.68
N CYS A 142 -6.25 5.21 17.17
CA CYS A 142 -7.24 6.24 16.87
C CYS A 142 -8.36 6.28 17.92
N LYS A 143 -8.21 7.18 18.91
CA LYS A 143 -9.24 7.41 19.93
C LYS A 143 -10.54 8.02 19.39
N PHE A 144 -10.45 8.83 18.33
CA PHE A 144 -11.58 9.57 17.77
C PHE A 144 -11.75 9.24 16.30
N ARG A 145 -12.99 8.98 15.87
CA ARG A 145 -13.31 8.60 14.49
C ARG A 145 -13.27 9.76 13.49
N THR A 146 -13.37 11.00 14.00
CA THR A 146 -13.42 12.25 13.22
C THR A 146 -12.11 13.01 13.15
N LYS A 147 -11.06 12.57 13.86
CA LYS A 147 -9.75 13.21 13.83
C LYS A 147 -8.85 12.52 12.82
N ARG A 148 -7.87 13.25 12.29
CA ARG A 148 -6.87 12.69 11.37
C ARG A 148 -6.17 11.50 12.02
N ILE A 149 -5.99 10.43 11.24
CA ILE A 149 -5.27 9.23 11.68
C ILE A 149 -3.82 9.60 12.03
N TRP A 150 -3.18 10.42 11.17
CA TRP A 150 -1.83 10.93 11.38
C TRP A 150 -1.82 12.46 11.49
N PRO A 151 -1.80 13.03 12.71
CA PRO A 151 -1.76 14.48 12.92
C PRO A 151 -0.33 15.03 12.77
N VAL A 152 0.26 14.87 11.57
CA VAL A 152 1.63 15.32 11.25
C VAL A 152 1.66 16.11 9.93
N THR A 153 2.79 16.76 9.65
CA THR A 153 3.00 17.54 8.41
C THR A 153 3.61 16.70 7.29
N ASP A 154 3.52 17.18 6.04
CA ASP A 154 4.19 16.59 4.87
C ASP A 154 5.69 16.40 5.13
N ASP A 155 6.38 17.44 5.62
CA ASP A 155 7.81 17.37 5.91
C ASP A 155 8.16 16.30 6.94
N THR A 156 7.29 16.08 7.93
CA THR A 156 7.49 15.04 8.94
C THR A 156 7.44 13.64 8.30
N ILE A 157 6.48 13.40 7.41
CA ILE A 157 6.41 12.13 6.66
C ILE A 157 7.65 11.93 5.79
N ARG A 158 8.09 12.98 5.08
CA ARG A 158 9.30 12.90 4.24
C ARG A 158 10.54 12.60 5.07
N ASN A 159 10.64 13.18 6.26
CA ASN A 159 11.73 12.87 7.19
C ASN A 159 11.65 11.42 7.67
N TRP A 160 10.47 10.89 8.00
CA TRP A 160 10.33 9.46 8.34
C TRP A 160 10.80 8.54 7.21
N LEU A 161 10.51 8.88 5.96
CA LEU A 161 10.98 8.11 4.82
C LEU A 161 12.51 8.19 4.67
N ARG A 162 13.09 9.38 4.81
CA ARG A 162 14.56 9.56 4.78
C ARG A 162 15.24 8.75 5.88
N ASP A 163 14.74 8.83 7.10
CA ASP A 163 15.26 8.08 8.25
C ASP A 163 15.18 6.56 8.00
N ALA A 164 14.07 6.09 7.42
CA ALA A 164 13.89 4.68 7.08
C ALA A 164 14.88 4.20 6.00
N VAL A 165 15.15 5.03 4.99
CA VAL A 165 16.16 4.72 3.96
C VAL A 165 17.55 4.71 4.56
N THR A 166 17.93 5.73 5.34
CA THR A 166 19.23 5.79 6.02
C THR A 166 19.43 4.60 6.95
N ARG A 167 18.38 4.14 7.63
CA ARG A 167 18.41 2.93 8.45
C ARG A 167 18.72 1.69 7.61
N CYS A 168 17.97 1.47 6.52
CA CYS A 168 18.21 0.35 5.63
C CYS A 168 19.65 0.35 5.08
N GLU A 169 20.16 1.53 4.70
CA GLU A 169 21.54 1.69 4.23
C GLU A 169 22.58 1.32 5.30
N SER A 170 22.33 1.69 6.56
CA SER A 170 23.20 1.30 7.69
C SER A 170 23.21 -0.20 7.95
N GLU A 171 22.12 -0.90 7.59
CA GLU A 171 21.97 -2.35 7.69
C GLU A 171 22.43 -3.07 6.40
N GLY A 172 23.01 -2.33 5.44
CA GLY A 172 23.59 -2.85 4.21
C GLY A 172 22.62 -3.02 3.04
N VAL A 173 21.35 -2.63 3.22
CA VAL A 173 20.35 -2.64 2.15
C VAL A 173 20.42 -1.36 1.33
N ARG A 174 20.50 -1.51 0.00
CA ARG A 174 20.47 -0.39 -0.94
C ARG A 174 19.33 -0.54 -1.91
N PHE A 175 18.70 0.59 -2.21
CA PHE A 175 17.65 0.70 -3.21
C PHE A 175 18.23 1.32 -4.49
N SER A 176 17.83 0.81 -5.66
CA SER A 176 18.35 1.27 -6.96
C SER A 176 17.37 2.14 -7.73
#